data_AF-A0A429YYI9-F1
#
_entry.id   AF-A0A429YYI9-F1
#
_cell.length_a   1.000
_cell.length_b   1.000
_cell.length_c   1.000
_cell.angle_alpha   90.00
_cell.angle_beta   90.00
_cell.angle_gamma   90.00
#
_symmetry.space_group_name_H-M   'P 1'
#
loop_
_entity.id
_entity.type
_entity.pdbx_description
1 polymer ?
#
loop_
_entity_poly.entity_id
_entity_poly.type
_entity_poly.pdbx_seq_one_letter_code
_entity_poly.pdbx_strand_id
1 'polypeptide(L)'
;MSETYPINVMQDRCSGDYSGGRWPAMACATDPVDDGRTRIELGLNAPGGPAGSDVDAGKFWNDAPAWIAVGGTPDEALDNLRKSQT
;
A
#
# COMPACT_ATOMS: atom_id res chain seq x y z
N MET A 1 -11.92 -13.13 9.80
CA MET A 1 -11.37 -11.78 9.59
C MET A 1 -9.89 -11.87 9.84
N SER A 2 -9.09 -11.70 8.79
CA SER A 2 -7.64 -11.61 8.93
C SER A 2 -7.27 -10.41 9.79
N GLU A 3 -6.21 -10.52 10.58
CA GLU A 3 -5.68 -9.38 11.32
C GLU A 3 -5.28 -8.28 10.33
N THR A 4 -5.70 -7.04 10.59
CA THR A 4 -5.38 -5.90 9.71
C THR A 4 -4.60 -4.81 10.42
N TYR A 5 -4.45 -4.88 11.74
CA TYR A 5 -3.86 -3.82 12.54
C TYR A 5 -2.37 -4.05 12.80
N PRO A 6 -1.56 -2.99 12.89
CA PRO A 6 -1.92 -1.59 12.62
C PRO A 6 -2.12 -1.34 11.11
N ILE A 7 -3.00 -0.40 10.76
CA ILE A 7 -3.21 0.01 9.36
C ILE A 7 -2.43 1.31 9.09
N ASN A 8 -1.72 1.37 7.97
CA ASN A 8 -1.19 2.63 7.43
C ASN A 8 -2.09 3.12 6.29
N VAL A 9 -2.40 4.42 6.28
CA VAL A 9 -3.07 5.09 5.16
C VAL A 9 -2.23 6.31 4.81
N MET A 10 -1.88 6.45 3.53
CA MET A 10 -1.00 7.53 3.09
C MET A 10 -1.52 8.17 1.80
N GLN A 11 -1.20 9.45 1.63
CA GLN A 11 -1.45 10.14 0.37
C GLN A 11 -0.42 9.68 -0.67
N ASP A 12 -0.85 9.42 -1.91
CA ASP A 12 0.07 9.10 -2.99
C ASP A 12 1.00 10.29 -3.29
N ARG A 13 2.30 10.00 -3.39
CA ARG A 13 3.37 10.99 -3.60
C ARG A 13 3.50 11.41 -5.06
N CYS A 14 3.23 10.52 -6.01
CA CYS A 14 3.48 10.75 -7.44
C CYS A 14 2.26 11.30 -8.17
N SER A 15 1.49 12.17 -7.51
CA SER A 15 0.26 12.79 -8.03
C SER A 15 -0.76 11.80 -8.61
N GLY A 16 -0.63 10.51 -8.33
CA GLY A 16 -1.53 9.51 -8.85
C GLY A 16 -1.12 8.74 -10.08
N ASP A 17 0.08 8.90 -10.63
CA ASP A 17 0.38 8.26 -11.93
C ASP A 17 0.27 6.73 -11.87
N TYR A 18 0.66 6.11 -10.76
CA TYR A 18 0.59 4.66 -10.59
C TYR A 18 -0.61 4.18 -9.78
N SER A 19 -1.10 4.96 -8.81
CA SER A 19 -2.30 4.62 -8.03
C SER A 19 -3.61 5.06 -8.71
N GLY A 20 -3.53 5.87 -9.77
CA GLY A 20 -4.64 6.60 -10.36
C GLY A 20 -5.13 7.81 -9.53
N GLY A 21 -4.28 8.36 -8.66
CA GLY A 21 -4.61 9.47 -7.75
C GLY A 21 -5.27 9.01 -6.46
N ARG A 22 -5.13 7.72 -6.15
CA ARG A 22 -5.85 7.06 -5.07
C ARG A 22 -5.00 6.97 -3.81
N TRP A 23 -5.68 6.88 -2.69
CA TRP A 23 -5.12 6.64 -1.37
C TRP A 23 -4.85 5.16 -1.18
N PRO A 24 -3.60 4.73 -0.93
CA PRO A 24 -3.29 3.39 -0.44
C PRO A 24 -3.60 3.23 1.05
N ALA A 25 -4.14 2.06 1.42
CA ALA A 25 -4.26 1.56 2.78
C ALA A 25 -3.57 0.18 2.89
N MET A 26 -2.72 -0.01 3.90
CA MET A 26 -1.90 -1.21 4.10
C MET A 26 -2.21 -1.87 5.45
N ALA A 27 -2.53 -3.17 5.41
CA ALA A 27 -2.80 -4.01 6.59
C ALA A 27 -1.51 -4.52 7.25
N CYS A 28 -1.56 -4.71 8.57
CA CYS A 28 -0.46 -5.15 9.44
C CYS A 28 0.84 -4.42 9.10
N ALA A 29 0.80 -3.10 9.17
CA ALA A 29 1.84 -2.21 8.68
C ALA A 29 3.23 -2.50 9.28
N THR A 30 3.29 -3.12 10.46
CA THR A 30 4.50 -3.53 11.17
C THR A 30 4.98 -4.95 10.84
N ASP A 31 4.24 -5.73 10.06
CA ASP A 31 4.66 -7.07 9.64
C ASP A 31 5.88 -6.99 8.70
N PRO A 32 6.82 -7.93 8.80
CA PRO A 32 7.95 -7.99 7.90
C PRO A 32 7.53 -8.42 6.48
N VAL A 33 8.26 -7.92 5.49
CA VAL A 33 8.33 -8.45 4.12
C VAL A 33 9.65 -9.20 3.93
N ASP A 34 9.83 -9.86 2.78
CA ASP A 34 10.90 -10.85 2.55
C ASP A 34 12.33 -10.32 2.75
N ASP A 35 12.55 -9.01 2.64
CA ASP A 35 13.86 -8.37 2.84
C ASP A 35 14.10 -7.85 4.27
N GLY A 36 13.21 -8.18 5.20
CA GLY A 36 13.31 -7.79 6.61
C GLY A 36 12.79 -6.38 6.92
N ARG A 37 12.37 -5.59 5.93
CA ARG A 37 11.63 -4.34 6.15
C ARG A 37 10.20 -4.64 6.60
N THR A 38 9.56 -3.67 7.22
CA THR A 38 8.13 -3.68 7.50
C THR A 38 7.33 -3.26 6.27
N ARG A 39 6.05 -3.65 6.20
CA ARG A 39 5.14 -3.21 5.14
C ARG A 39 5.04 -1.69 5.03
N ILE A 40 5.04 -0.98 6.16
CA ILE A 40 5.03 0.49 6.16
C ILE A 40 6.33 1.08 5.60
N GLU A 41 7.48 0.50 5.92
CA GLU A 41 8.76 0.95 5.35
C GLU A 41 8.75 0.77 3.83
N LEU A 42 8.30 -0.39 3.33
CA LEU A 42 8.13 -0.65 1.90
C LEU A 42 7.23 0.39 1.24
N GLY A 43 6.08 0.70 1.83
CA GLY A 43 5.14 1.68 1.29
C GLY A 43 5.66 3.12 1.28
N LEU A 44 6.42 3.52 2.30
CA LEU A 44 6.78 4.92 2.49
C LEU A 44 7.98 5.38 1.66
N ASN A 45 9.09 4.62 1.65
CA ASN A 45 10.36 5.14 1.11
C ASN A 45 11.33 4.05 0.62
N ALA A 46 10.90 2.79 0.50
CA ALA A 46 11.83 1.70 0.22
C ALA A 46 11.94 1.38 -1.28
N PRO A 47 13.13 0.99 -1.77
CA PRO A 47 13.29 0.44 -3.12
C PRO A 47 12.36 -0.74 -3.36
N GLY A 48 11.73 -0.79 -4.54
CA GLY A 48 10.72 -1.80 -4.89
C GLY A 48 9.31 -1.51 -4.35
N GLY A 49 9.12 -0.40 -3.63
CA GLY A 49 7.82 0.06 -3.16
C GLY A 49 7.18 1.15 -4.04
N PRO A 50 5.96 1.59 -3.69
CA PRO A 50 5.21 2.59 -4.46
C PRO A 50 5.82 3.99 -4.38
N ALA A 51 6.71 4.25 -3.42
CA ALA A 51 7.46 5.49 -3.29
C ALA A 51 8.89 5.43 -3.89
N GLY A 52 9.22 4.35 -4.60
CA GLY A 52 10.51 4.16 -5.27
C GLY A 52 10.64 4.94 -6.60
N SER A 53 11.47 4.42 -7.52
CA SER A 53 11.52 4.96 -8.89
C SER A 53 10.22 4.65 -9.67
N ASP A 54 9.99 5.34 -10.78
CA ASP A 54 8.90 5.06 -11.73
C ASP A 54 8.81 3.56 -12.12
N VAL A 55 9.96 2.92 -12.28
CA VAL A 55 10.05 1.49 -12.58
C VAL A 55 9.64 0.63 -11.39
N ASP A 56 10.06 1.01 -10.18
CA ASP A 56 9.71 0.28 -8.95
C ASP A 56 8.22 0.43 -8.64
N ALA A 57 7.70 1.65 -8.70
CA ALA A 57 6.29 1.95 -8.49
C ALA A 57 5.42 1.23 -9.53
N GLY A 58 5.80 1.26 -10.82
CA GLY A 58 5.11 0.53 -11.86
C GLY A 58 5.08 -0.97 -11.63
N LYS A 59 6.21 -1.59 -11.24
CA LYS A 59 6.25 -3.02 -10.90
C LYS A 59 5.41 -3.36 -9.69
N PHE A 60 5.51 -2.54 -8.64
CA PHE A 60 4.76 -2.72 -7.41
C PHE A 60 3.24 -2.69 -7.66
N TRP A 61 2.76 -1.70 -8.40
CA TRP A 61 1.33 -1.56 -8.68
C TRP A 61 0.80 -2.56 -9.70
N ASN A 62 1.66 -3.09 -10.58
CA ASN A 62 1.29 -4.16 -11.51
C ASN A 62 1.04 -5.50 -10.80
N ASP A 63 1.71 -5.75 -9.67
CA ASP A 63 1.53 -6.95 -8.84
C ASP A 63 1.39 -6.54 -7.36
N ALA A 64 0.38 -5.69 -7.10
CA ALA A 64 0.19 -5.12 -5.78
C ALA A 64 -0.13 -6.21 -4.74
N PRO A 65 0.57 -6.21 -3.58
CA PRO A 65 0.33 -7.22 -2.56
C PRO A 65 -1.10 -7.19 -2.01
N ALA A 66 -1.67 -8.36 -1.69
CA ALA A 66 -3.04 -8.49 -1.20
C ALA A 66 -3.31 -7.80 0.15
N TRP A 67 -2.27 -7.44 0.89
CA TRP A 67 -2.36 -6.65 2.13
C TRP A 67 -2.47 -5.13 1.88
N ILE A 68 -2.68 -4.71 0.63
CA ILE A 68 -2.88 -3.31 0.23
C ILE A 68 -4.20 -3.18 -0.53
N ALA A 69 -4.90 -2.08 -0.32
CA ALA A 69 -5.99 -1.63 -1.17
C ALA A 69 -5.88 -0.14 -1.45
N VAL A 70 -6.60 0.33 -2.49
CA VAL A 70 -6.66 1.75 -2.88
C VAL A 70 -8.09 2.28 -2.89
N GLY A 71 -8.26 3.58 -2.68
CA GLY A 71 -9.56 4.27 -2.80
C GLY A 71 -9.40 5.73 -3.19
N GLY A 72 -10.45 6.36 -3.74
CA GLY A 72 -10.43 7.79 -4.07
C GLY A 72 -10.28 8.71 -2.85
N THR A 73 -10.59 8.20 -1.65
CA THR A 73 -10.40 8.87 -0.36
C THR A 73 -9.71 7.94 0.65
N PRO A 74 -9.17 8.47 1.77
CA PRO A 74 -8.62 7.65 2.85
C PRO A 74 -9.63 6.61 3.37
N ASP A 75 -10.89 7.02 3.55
CA ASP A 75 -11.96 6.16 4.06
C ASP A 75 -12.32 5.06 3.06
N GLU A 76 -12.39 5.39 1.77
CA GLU A 76 -12.64 4.40 0.71
C GLU A 76 -11.51 3.36 0.65
N ALA A 77 -10.25 3.80 0.80
CA ALA A 77 -9.11 2.89 0.84
C ALA A 77 -9.18 1.92 2.02
N LEU A 78 -9.55 2.42 3.21
CA LEU A 78 -9.76 1.61 4.41
C LEU A 78 -10.88 0.58 4.24
N ASP A 79 -12.01 0.99 3.65
CA ASP A 79 -13.13 0.09 3.42
C ASP A 79 -12.82 -0.97 2.37
N ASN A 80 -12.11 -0.60 1.30
CA ASN A 80 -11.66 -1.56 0.29
C ASN A 80 -10.66 -2.55 0.89
N LEU A 81 -9.75 -2.09 1.75
CA LEU A 81 -8.83 -2.98 2.47
C LEU A 81 -9.61 -3.97 3.34
N ARG A 82 -10.56 -3.51 4.15
CA ARG A 82 -11.35 -4.40 5.01
C ARG A 82 -12.13 -5.45 4.22
N LYS A 83 -12.70 -5.06 3.08
CA LYS A 83 -13.41 -5.99 2.17
C LYS A 83 -12.48 -7.02 1.54
N SER A 84 -11.23 -6.66 1.24
CA SER A 84 -10.26 -7.60 0.64
C SER A 84 -9.69 -8.61 1.64
N GLN A 85 -9.81 -8.35 2.95
CA GLN A 85 -9.36 -9.25 4.01
C GLN A 85 -10.46 -10.19 4.55
N THR A 86 -11.60 -10.28 3.84
CA THR A 86 -12.74 -11.13 4.19
C THR A 86 -12.73 -12.41 3.37
#